data_AF-A0A8J6C5C4-F1
#
_entry.id   AF-A0A8J6C5C4-F1
#
_cell.length_a   1.000
_cell.length_b   1.000
_cell.length_c   1.000
_cell.angle_alpha   90.00
_cell.angle_beta   90.00
_cell.angle_gamma   90.00
#
_symmetry.space_group_name_H-M   'P 1'
#
loop_
_entity.id
_entity.type
_entity.pdbx_description
1 polymer ?
#
loop_
_entity_poly.entity_id
_entity_poly.type
_entity_poly.pdbx_seq_one_letter_code
_entity_poly.pdbx_strand_id
1 'polypeptide(L)'
;MAQQRDYFFVRDDHTSIAQHARLTADLLAHRFRGGDLYCEFAYEPDIDKLMSVGAAADEARELVLCDVLATLSLNGWTREYNRSVLDMLVAAISNDMRVHALDSPEWSRAAFEERYGRFRGGLKYLQNRASPADDGEGASSRWARKVLERHAEDESAVVVIGGAEHGPVMLQILRNRCGVRMELLYEGEDEMHETAHRKVSTLLREATRSRLLADTDDDDDESKILSIIDSLLKGVRALESA
;
A
#
# COMPACT_ATOMS: atom_id res chain seq x y z
N MET A 1 -19.76 -0.26 27.28
CA MET A 1 -19.84 -0.41 25.80
C MET A 1 -18.45 -0.09 25.30
N ALA A 2 -17.74 -1.02 24.67
CA ALA A 2 -16.42 -0.73 24.11
C ALA A 2 -16.57 0.27 22.96
N GLN A 3 -15.70 1.28 22.88
CA GLN A 3 -15.75 2.22 21.78
C GLN A 3 -15.30 1.50 20.50
N GLN A 4 -16.05 1.70 19.42
CA GLN A 4 -15.68 1.15 18.13
C GLN A 4 -14.45 1.91 17.62
N ARG A 5 -13.38 1.19 17.35
CA ARG A 5 -12.14 1.72 16.77
C ARG A 5 -12.41 2.22 15.35
N ASP A 6 -11.94 3.43 15.03
CA ASP A 6 -12.11 4.02 13.71
C ASP A 6 -11.00 3.57 12.74
N TYR A 7 -11.40 3.19 11.52
CA TYR A 7 -10.51 2.72 10.46
C TYR A 7 -10.65 3.61 9.24
N PHE A 8 -9.54 4.11 8.72
CA PHE A 8 -9.49 4.99 7.56
C PHE A 8 -8.57 4.42 6.48
N PHE A 9 -8.98 4.56 5.22
CA PHE A 9 -8.13 4.32 4.06
C PHE A 9 -7.87 5.64 3.33
N VAL A 10 -6.62 5.89 2.99
CA VAL A 10 -6.14 7.01 2.19
C VAL A 10 -5.56 6.43 0.92
N ARG A 11 -6.12 6.84 -0.23
CA ARG A 11 -5.54 6.49 -1.53
C ARG A 11 -4.19 7.16 -1.70
N ASP A 12 -3.25 6.44 -2.27
CA ASP A 12 -2.09 7.02 -2.91
C ASP A 12 -1.89 6.41 -4.31
N ASP A 13 -1.61 7.27 -5.30
CA ASP A 13 -1.42 6.85 -6.70
C ASP A 13 0.04 6.79 -7.13
N HIS A 14 0.98 7.11 -6.23
CA HIS A 14 2.39 7.34 -6.51
C HIS A 14 2.66 8.41 -7.59
N THR A 15 1.72 9.34 -7.80
CA THR A 15 1.77 10.35 -8.88
C THR A 15 1.37 11.77 -8.45
N SER A 16 0.78 11.92 -7.28
CA SER A 16 0.32 13.21 -6.74
C SER A 16 0.62 13.28 -5.26
N ILE A 17 0.97 14.47 -4.77
CA ILE A 17 1.22 14.73 -3.34
C ILE A 17 -0.04 15.20 -2.60
N ALA A 18 -1.17 15.35 -3.29
CA ALA A 18 -2.37 15.97 -2.72
C ALA A 18 -2.91 15.20 -1.50
N GLN A 19 -2.92 13.87 -1.56
CA GLN A 19 -3.42 13.04 -0.45
C GLN A 19 -2.47 13.06 0.74
N HIS A 20 -1.15 13.06 0.51
CA HIS A 20 -0.16 13.26 1.57
C HIS A 20 -0.30 14.62 2.25
N ALA A 21 -0.53 15.69 1.48
CA ALA A 21 -0.69 17.03 2.03
C ALA A 21 -1.94 17.13 2.91
N ARG A 22 -3.06 16.52 2.49
CA ARG A 22 -4.29 16.44 3.29
C ARG A 22 -4.08 15.63 4.57
N LEU A 23 -3.46 14.45 4.47
CA LEU A 23 -3.15 13.62 5.63
C LEU A 23 -2.21 14.32 6.60
N THR A 24 -1.16 14.96 6.08
CA THR A 24 -0.24 15.77 6.89
C THR A 24 -0.97 16.88 7.64
N ALA A 25 -1.91 17.58 7.00
CA ALA A 25 -2.70 18.61 7.67
C ALA A 25 -3.57 18.04 8.80
N ASP A 26 -4.24 16.91 8.58
CA ASP A 26 -5.05 16.23 9.61
C ASP A 26 -4.19 15.72 10.78
N LEU A 27 -3.00 15.20 10.48
CA LEU A 27 -2.01 14.78 11.48
C LEU A 27 -1.57 15.97 12.33
N LEU A 28 -1.16 17.08 11.71
CA LEU A 28 -0.76 18.30 12.41
C LEU A 28 -1.91 18.93 13.22
N ALA A 29 -3.16 18.67 12.86
CA ALA A 29 -4.34 19.05 13.64
C ALA A 29 -4.66 18.07 14.80
N HIS A 30 -3.78 17.10 15.07
CA HIS A 30 -3.92 16.06 16.10
C HIS A 30 -5.13 15.12 15.92
N ARG A 31 -5.71 15.03 14.70
CA ARG A 31 -6.92 14.25 14.44
C ARG A 31 -6.78 12.76 14.80
N PHE A 32 -5.59 12.21 14.59
CA PHE A 32 -5.28 10.79 14.79
C PHE A 32 -4.21 10.55 15.87
N ARG A 33 -4.05 11.50 16.80
CA ARG A 33 -3.01 11.43 17.83
C ARG A 33 -3.08 10.11 18.61
N GLY A 34 -1.94 9.45 18.79
CA GLY A 34 -1.87 8.15 19.48
C GLY A 34 -2.36 6.95 18.67
N GLY A 35 -2.78 7.15 17.42
CA GLY A 35 -3.23 6.09 16.52
C GLY A 35 -2.11 5.31 15.83
N ASP A 36 -2.50 4.50 14.85
CA ASP A 36 -1.59 3.74 13.99
C ASP A 36 -1.68 4.22 12.55
N LEU A 37 -0.54 4.47 11.91
CA LEU A 37 -0.41 4.73 10.47
C LEU A 37 0.27 3.53 9.81
N TYR A 38 -0.41 2.87 8.88
CA TYR A 38 0.14 1.81 8.04
C TYR A 38 0.38 2.36 6.64
N CYS A 39 1.61 2.28 6.13
CA CYS A 39 1.97 2.86 4.84
C CYS A 39 2.71 1.90 3.91
N GLU A 40 2.45 2.02 2.62
CA GLU A 40 3.08 1.21 1.57
C GLU A 40 4.53 1.61 1.24
N PHE A 41 4.92 2.86 1.52
CA PHE A 41 6.06 3.51 0.86
C PHE A 41 7.46 3.07 1.30
N ALA A 42 7.58 2.49 2.49
CA ALA A 42 8.84 2.16 3.13
C ALA A 42 8.71 0.80 3.83
N TYR A 43 9.85 0.17 4.11
CA TYR A 43 9.91 -1.06 4.90
C TYR A 43 10.15 -0.74 6.38
N GLU A 44 9.85 -1.71 7.27
CA GLU A 44 9.98 -1.47 8.71
C GLU A 44 11.36 -0.99 9.17
N PRO A 45 12.50 -1.47 8.63
CA PRO A 45 13.80 -0.95 9.04
C PRO A 45 13.95 0.56 8.81
N ASP A 46 13.31 1.12 7.78
CA ASP A 46 13.36 2.55 7.49
C ASP A 46 12.40 3.34 8.38
N ILE A 47 11.24 2.77 8.69
CA ILE A 47 10.31 3.33 9.68
C ILE A 47 10.93 3.33 11.08
N ASP A 48 11.58 2.25 11.49
CA ASP A 48 12.26 2.13 12.78
C ASP A 48 13.36 3.20 12.94
N LYS A 49 14.11 3.50 11.88
CA LYS A 49 15.07 4.62 11.86
C LYS A 49 14.36 5.94 12.14
N LEU A 50 13.24 6.24 11.46
CA LEU A 50 12.47 7.47 11.70
C LEU A 50 11.93 7.53 13.14
N MET A 51 11.41 6.43 13.68
CA MET A 51 10.90 6.36 15.04
C MET A 51 12.00 6.63 16.07
N SER A 52 13.23 6.16 15.81
CA SER A 52 14.38 6.34 16.71
C SER A 52 14.81 7.81 16.90
N VAL A 53 14.46 8.70 15.97
CA VAL A 53 14.86 10.12 16.01
C VAL A 53 13.78 11.06 16.56
N GLY A 54 12.62 10.55 16.98
CA GLY A 54 11.54 11.35 17.57
C GLY A 54 11.95 12.19 18.79
N ALA A 55 13.11 11.90 19.41
CA ALA A 55 13.70 12.62 20.54
C ALA A 55 15.20 12.99 20.36
N ALA A 56 15.77 12.83 19.16
CA ALA A 56 17.20 13.05 18.92
C ALA A 56 17.56 14.55 18.76
N ALA A 57 18.82 14.90 18.98
CA ALA A 57 19.36 16.22 18.67
C ALA A 57 19.23 16.54 17.17
N ASP A 58 19.06 17.83 16.82
CA ASP A 58 18.70 18.29 15.47
C ASP A 58 19.63 17.74 14.36
N GLU A 59 20.94 17.67 14.60
CA GLU A 59 21.91 17.14 13.62
C GLU A 59 21.74 15.64 13.36
N ALA A 60 21.51 14.84 14.41
CA ALA A 60 21.30 13.40 14.27
C ALA A 60 19.96 13.09 13.57
N ARG A 61 18.94 13.90 13.85
CA ARG A 61 17.65 13.83 13.17
C ARG A 61 17.80 14.10 11.67
N GLU A 62 18.53 15.14 11.28
CA GLU A 62 18.72 15.50 9.87
C GLU A 62 19.43 14.39 9.08
N LEU A 63 20.43 13.73 9.66
CA LEU A 63 21.13 12.61 9.02
C LEU A 63 20.19 11.43 8.74
N VAL A 64 19.31 11.09 9.69
CA VAL A 64 18.33 10.01 9.50
C VAL A 64 17.28 10.38 8.47
N LEU A 65 16.79 11.62 8.48
CA LEU A 65 15.86 12.10 7.46
C LEU A 65 16.48 12.04 6.06
N CYS A 66 17.76 12.40 5.92
CA CYS A 66 18.50 12.25 4.67
C CYS A 66 18.62 10.79 4.22
N ASP A 67 18.95 9.87 5.11
CA ASP A 67 19.09 8.43 4.82
C ASP A 67 17.77 7.81 4.35
N VAL A 68 16.67 8.11 5.05
CA VAL A 68 15.35 7.62 4.68
C VAL A 68 14.88 8.22 3.35
N LEU A 69 15.14 9.51 3.12
CA LEU A 69 14.84 10.14 1.84
C LEU A 69 15.64 9.52 0.67
N ALA A 70 16.90 9.16 0.91
CA ALA A 70 17.73 8.47 -0.07
C ALA A 70 17.15 7.08 -0.39
N THR A 71 16.68 6.36 0.63
CA THR A 71 16.03 5.06 0.47
C THR A 71 14.71 5.16 -0.31
N LEU A 72 13.83 6.10 0.05
CA LEU A 72 12.59 6.36 -0.69
C LEU A 72 12.86 6.68 -2.17
N SER A 73 13.96 7.38 -2.45
CA SER A 73 14.35 7.75 -3.81
C SER A 73 14.73 6.55 -4.70
N LEU A 74 15.00 5.38 -4.12
CA LEU A 74 15.24 4.15 -4.88
C LEU A 74 13.98 3.64 -5.61
N ASN A 75 12.79 4.08 -5.20
CA ASN A 75 11.53 3.74 -5.88
C ASN A 75 11.35 4.47 -7.23
N GLY A 76 12.22 5.43 -7.55
CA GLY A 76 12.16 6.18 -8.81
C GLY A 76 11.07 7.25 -8.86
N TRP A 77 10.46 7.58 -7.72
CA TRP A 77 9.52 8.70 -7.61
C TRP A 77 10.21 10.05 -7.64
N THR A 78 9.44 11.12 -7.90
CA THR A 78 9.99 12.47 -7.93
C THR A 78 10.49 12.88 -6.54
N ARG A 79 11.47 13.80 -6.52
CA ARG A 79 11.99 14.36 -5.26
C ARG A 79 10.88 14.99 -4.40
N GLU A 80 9.96 15.71 -5.04
CA GLU A 80 8.81 16.33 -4.38
C GLU A 80 7.90 15.29 -3.72
N TYR A 81 7.63 14.19 -4.43
CA TYR A 81 6.83 13.09 -3.93
C TYR A 81 7.50 12.40 -2.72
N ASN A 82 8.79 12.05 -2.84
CA ASN A 82 9.54 11.44 -1.73
C ASN A 82 9.58 12.35 -0.50
N ARG A 83 9.73 13.66 -0.71
CA ARG A 83 9.73 14.62 0.40
C ARG A 83 8.36 14.69 1.07
N SER A 84 7.30 14.68 0.27
CA SER A 84 5.93 14.67 0.76
C SER A 84 5.60 13.42 1.59
N VAL A 85 6.08 12.24 1.19
CA VAL A 85 5.98 11.01 2.00
C VAL A 85 6.71 11.20 3.34
N LEU A 86 7.97 11.66 3.29
CA LEU A 86 8.77 11.85 4.50
C LEU A 86 8.13 12.85 5.48
N ASP A 87 7.66 13.99 4.98
CA ASP A 87 7.02 15.02 5.82
C ASP A 87 5.74 14.47 6.49
N MET A 88 4.95 13.65 5.78
CA MET A 88 3.78 12.96 6.32
C MET A 88 4.16 11.97 7.44
N LEU A 89 5.18 11.14 7.22
CA LEU A 89 5.66 10.18 8.23
C LEU A 89 6.17 10.92 9.48
N VAL A 90 6.95 11.99 9.30
CA VAL A 90 7.43 12.83 10.40
C VAL A 90 6.28 13.48 11.17
N ALA A 91 5.22 13.93 10.47
CA ALA A 91 4.04 14.48 11.09
C ALA A 91 3.28 13.44 11.92
N ALA A 92 3.17 12.19 11.45
CA ALA A 92 2.56 11.10 12.21
C ALA A 92 3.34 10.80 13.50
N ILE A 93 4.66 10.67 13.39
CA ILE A 93 5.55 10.41 14.54
C ILE A 93 5.48 11.54 15.56
N SER A 94 5.49 12.79 15.11
CA SER A 94 5.37 13.97 15.99
C SER A 94 3.99 14.08 16.66
N ASN A 95 3.02 13.28 16.22
CA ASN A 95 1.66 13.17 16.78
C ASN A 95 1.47 11.90 17.62
N ASP A 96 2.55 11.36 18.17
CA ASP A 96 2.53 10.14 18.99
C ASP A 96 1.89 8.94 18.28
N MET A 97 1.82 8.94 16.94
CA MET A 97 1.33 7.78 16.19
C MET A 97 2.41 6.74 16.06
N ARG A 98 2.00 5.47 16.12
CA ARG A 98 2.83 4.34 15.72
C ARG A 98 2.76 4.24 14.19
N VAL A 99 3.91 4.14 13.54
CA VAL A 99 3.99 3.99 12.09
C VAL A 99 4.44 2.57 11.76
N HIS A 100 3.84 1.95 10.76
CA HIS A 100 4.14 0.59 10.32
C HIS A 100 4.20 0.52 8.80
N ALA A 101 5.17 -0.21 8.26
CA ALA A 101 5.19 -0.59 6.86
C ALA A 101 4.07 -1.60 6.55
N LEU A 102 3.44 -1.50 5.39
CA LEU A 102 2.52 -2.53 4.90
C LEU A 102 3.25 -3.67 4.20
N ASP A 103 4.30 -3.33 3.44
CA ASP A 103 5.01 -4.29 2.61
C ASP A 103 6.32 -4.77 3.26
N SER A 104 6.95 -5.75 2.65
CA SER A 104 8.24 -6.28 3.12
C SER A 104 9.14 -6.64 1.92
N PRO A 105 10.48 -6.58 2.06
CA PRO A 105 11.40 -6.73 0.93
C PRO A 105 11.20 -8.00 0.09
N GLU A 106 10.76 -9.10 0.70
CA GLU A 106 10.49 -10.37 0.03
C GLU A 106 9.29 -10.34 -0.93
N TRP A 107 8.45 -9.30 -0.85
CA TRP A 107 7.32 -9.04 -1.74
C TRP A 107 7.60 -7.94 -2.77
N SER A 108 8.81 -7.37 -2.74
CA SER A 108 9.23 -6.37 -3.73
C SER A 108 9.27 -6.96 -5.14
N ARG A 109 9.08 -6.10 -6.15
CA ARG A 109 9.24 -6.51 -7.56
C ARG A 109 10.58 -7.20 -7.81
N ALA A 110 11.67 -6.71 -7.22
CA ALA A 110 12.99 -7.30 -7.33
C ALA A 110 13.03 -8.74 -6.79
N ALA A 111 12.42 -9.00 -5.64
CA ALA A 111 12.33 -10.35 -5.07
C ALA A 111 11.52 -11.32 -5.96
N PHE A 112 10.46 -10.84 -6.60
CA PHE A 112 9.71 -11.64 -7.59
C PHE A 112 10.53 -11.91 -8.86
N GLU A 113 11.23 -10.90 -9.39
CA GLU A 113 12.10 -11.04 -10.55
C GLU A 113 13.29 -11.98 -10.30
N GLU A 114 13.85 -11.96 -9.09
CA GLU A 114 14.90 -12.90 -8.65
C GLU A 114 14.36 -14.34 -8.58
N ARG A 115 13.19 -14.54 -7.97
CA ARG A 115 12.62 -15.88 -7.74
C ARG A 115 12.08 -16.54 -9.01
N TYR A 116 11.52 -15.76 -9.92
CA TYR A 116 10.78 -16.29 -11.07
C TYR A 116 11.34 -15.83 -12.43
N GLY A 117 12.47 -15.14 -12.44
CA GLY A 117 13.01 -14.47 -13.62
C GLY A 117 12.31 -13.15 -13.91
N ARG A 118 12.98 -12.25 -14.65
CA ARG A 118 12.53 -10.87 -14.88
C ARG A 118 11.10 -10.77 -15.42
N PHE A 119 10.79 -11.58 -16.43
CA PHE A 119 9.49 -11.52 -17.10
C PHE A 119 8.36 -12.04 -16.21
N ARG A 120 8.44 -13.31 -15.82
CA ARG A 120 7.41 -13.99 -15.03
C ARG A 120 7.33 -13.46 -13.61
N GLY A 121 8.44 -13.02 -13.04
CA GLY A 121 8.49 -12.29 -11.77
C GLY A 121 7.71 -10.99 -11.83
N GLY A 122 7.91 -10.17 -12.87
CA GLY A 122 7.10 -8.97 -13.09
C GLY A 122 5.60 -9.26 -13.11
N LEU A 123 5.17 -10.30 -13.83
CA LEU A 123 3.75 -10.68 -13.88
C LEU A 123 3.20 -11.20 -12.55
N LYS A 124 3.96 -12.05 -11.84
CA LYS A 124 3.56 -12.53 -10.51
C LYS A 124 3.50 -11.41 -9.47
N TYR A 125 4.39 -10.43 -9.58
CA TYR A 125 4.32 -9.21 -8.77
C TYR A 125 3.03 -8.45 -9.03
N LEU A 126 2.67 -8.22 -10.31
CA LEU A 126 1.39 -7.56 -10.65
C LEU A 126 0.17 -8.32 -10.14
N GLN A 127 0.16 -9.65 -10.26
CA GLN A 127 -0.89 -10.50 -9.71
C GLN A 127 -1.01 -10.34 -8.20
N ASN A 128 0.13 -10.31 -7.49
CA ASN A 128 0.15 -10.13 -6.05
C ASN A 128 -0.44 -8.78 -5.62
N ARG A 129 -0.09 -7.71 -6.36
CA ARG A 129 -0.57 -6.36 -6.09
C ARG A 129 -2.05 -6.19 -6.38
N ALA A 130 -2.56 -6.77 -7.46
CA ALA A 130 -3.95 -6.62 -7.89
C ALA A 130 -4.83 -7.84 -7.52
N SER A 131 -4.49 -8.55 -6.44
CA SER A 131 -5.33 -9.67 -5.99
C SER A 131 -6.71 -9.16 -5.57
N PRO A 132 -7.80 -9.71 -6.12
CA PRO A 132 -9.14 -9.13 -5.98
C PRO A 132 -9.90 -9.64 -4.75
N ALA A 133 -9.30 -10.51 -3.95
CA ALA A 133 -10.00 -11.23 -2.91
C ALA A 133 -9.08 -11.55 -1.73
N ASP A 134 -9.71 -12.04 -0.66
CA ASP A 134 -9.05 -12.56 0.52
C ASP A 134 -8.42 -13.94 0.29
N ASP A 135 -7.34 -13.97 -0.49
CA ASP A 135 -6.62 -15.20 -0.86
C ASP A 135 -5.52 -15.60 0.15
N GLY A 136 -5.26 -14.77 1.15
CA GLY A 136 -4.22 -14.97 2.14
C GLY A 136 -2.78 -14.75 1.66
N GLU A 137 -2.55 -14.53 0.36
CA GLU A 137 -1.22 -14.39 -0.26
C GLU A 137 -1.03 -13.06 -0.99
N GLY A 138 -2.09 -12.44 -1.52
CA GLY A 138 -2.09 -11.14 -2.19
C GLY A 138 -1.81 -9.99 -1.22
N ALA A 139 -1.36 -8.86 -1.76
CA ALA A 139 -0.95 -7.70 -0.97
C ALA A 139 -2.06 -7.23 -0.01
N SER A 140 -3.27 -7.00 -0.52
CA SER A 140 -4.42 -6.58 0.28
C SER A 140 -4.76 -7.57 1.40
N SER A 141 -4.69 -8.89 1.13
CA SER A 141 -4.92 -9.94 2.13
C SER A 141 -3.88 -9.93 3.25
N ARG A 142 -2.59 -9.78 2.90
CA ARG A 142 -1.49 -9.69 3.88
C ARG A 142 -1.58 -8.42 4.70
N TRP A 143 -1.86 -7.30 4.05
CA TRP A 143 -2.00 -5.98 4.68
C TRP A 143 -3.18 -5.95 5.65
N ALA A 144 -4.35 -6.46 5.23
CA ALA A 144 -5.50 -6.56 6.11
C ALA A 144 -5.21 -7.46 7.33
N ARG A 145 -4.48 -8.57 7.15
CA ARG A 145 -4.04 -9.40 8.27
C ARG A 145 -3.13 -8.63 9.22
N LYS A 146 -2.11 -7.93 8.70
CA LYS A 146 -1.17 -7.13 9.51
C LYS A 146 -1.90 -6.05 10.32
N VAL A 147 -2.86 -5.36 9.70
CA VAL A 147 -3.72 -4.37 10.38
C VAL A 147 -4.59 -5.01 11.47
N LEU A 148 -5.11 -6.22 11.23
CA LEU A 148 -5.97 -6.93 12.17
C LEU A 148 -5.21 -7.61 13.32
N GLU A 149 -3.97 -8.07 13.11
CA GLU A 149 -3.17 -8.70 14.18
C GLU A 149 -2.92 -7.74 15.34
N ARG A 150 -2.85 -6.44 15.07
CA ARG A 150 -2.73 -5.38 16.09
C ARG A 150 -4.06 -4.72 16.48
N HIS A 151 -5.19 -5.25 15.99
CA HIS A 151 -6.53 -4.74 16.31
C HIS A 151 -6.89 -4.92 17.78
N ALA A 152 -6.42 -6.01 18.41
CA ALA A 152 -6.91 -6.47 19.71
C ALA A 152 -6.38 -5.68 20.92
N GLU A 153 -5.44 -4.75 20.74
CA GLU A 153 -4.66 -4.19 21.85
C GLU A 153 -5.05 -2.75 22.25
N ASP A 154 -5.78 -2.00 21.42
CA ASP A 154 -6.03 -0.56 21.63
C ASP A 154 -7.25 -0.04 20.85
N GLU A 155 -7.96 0.97 21.39
CA GLU A 155 -9.12 1.65 20.78
C GLU A 155 -8.72 2.80 19.83
N SER A 156 -7.42 3.06 19.63
CA SER A 156 -6.89 4.19 18.86
C SER A 156 -7.14 4.11 17.34
N ALA A 157 -7.30 5.25 16.66
CA ALA A 157 -7.60 5.27 15.22
C ALA A 157 -6.55 4.55 14.37
N VAL A 158 -6.98 3.86 13.30
CA VAL A 158 -6.10 3.25 12.30
C VAL A 158 -6.23 3.98 10.98
N VAL A 159 -5.12 4.44 10.44
CA VAL A 159 -5.03 5.01 9.10
C VAL A 159 -4.18 4.10 8.24
N VAL A 160 -4.70 3.67 7.11
CA VAL A 160 -3.97 2.91 6.09
C VAL A 160 -3.80 3.79 4.86
N ILE A 161 -2.58 3.90 4.34
CA ILE A 161 -2.30 4.60 3.08
C ILE A 161 -1.59 3.67 2.09
N GLY A 162 -2.14 3.56 0.88
CA GLY A 162 -1.58 2.74 -0.19
C GLY A 162 -2.33 2.87 -1.52
N GLY A 163 -1.89 2.09 -2.50
CA GLY A 163 -2.44 2.04 -3.86
C GLY A 163 -3.97 1.92 -3.92
N ALA A 164 -4.59 2.64 -4.85
CA ALA A 164 -6.05 2.65 -5.05
C ALA A 164 -6.65 1.24 -5.24
N GLU A 165 -5.93 0.33 -5.89
CA GLU A 165 -6.34 -1.06 -6.11
C GLU A 165 -6.56 -1.85 -4.81
N HIS A 166 -5.95 -1.42 -3.70
CA HIS A 166 -6.04 -2.11 -2.42
C HIS A 166 -7.27 -1.70 -1.62
N GLY A 167 -7.72 -0.45 -1.76
CA GLY A 167 -8.81 0.12 -0.95
C GLY A 167 -10.08 -0.74 -0.96
N PRO A 168 -10.73 -0.94 -2.12
CA PRO A 168 -11.97 -1.74 -2.19
C PRO A 168 -11.83 -3.15 -1.61
N VAL A 169 -10.70 -3.81 -1.89
CA VAL A 169 -10.42 -5.17 -1.41
C VAL A 169 -10.23 -5.17 0.11
N MET A 170 -9.44 -4.25 0.67
CA MET A 170 -9.25 -4.16 2.12
C MET A 170 -10.55 -3.84 2.86
N LEU A 171 -11.36 -2.91 2.33
CA LEU A 171 -12.68 -2.58 2.88
C LEU A 171 -13.59 -3.81 2.96
N GLN A 172 -13.54 -4.68 1.95
CA GLN A 172 -14.28 -5.93 1.93
C GLN A 172 -13.72 -6.96 2.93
N ILE A 173 -12.41 -7.14 2.98
CA ILE A 173 -11.75 -8.11 3.87
C ILE A 173 -12.02 -7.80 5.34
N LEU A 174 -11.78 -6.55 5.75
CA LEU A 174 -11.94 -6.12 7.14
C LEU A 174 -13.40 -6.24 7.62
N ARG A 175 -14.35 -5.90 6.73
CA ARG A 175 -15.78 -6.05 6.98
C ARG A 175 -16.17 -7.52 7.15
N ASN A 176 -15.71 -8.39 6.24
CA ASN A 176 -16.10 -9.80 6.22
C ASN A 176 -15.46 -10.61 7.36
N ARG A 177 -14.20 -10.33 7.70
CA ARG A 177 -13.48 -11.08 8.73
C ARG A 177 -13.88 -10.70 10.15
N CYS A 178 -14.06 -9.41 10.40
CA CYS A 178 -14.13 -8.89 11.77
C CYS A 178 -15.29 -7.91 11.99
N GLY A 179 -16.15 -7.67 10.99
CA GLY A 179 -17.21 -6.66 11.08
C GLY A 179 -16.68 -5.22 11.17
N VAL A 180 -15.39 -5.01 10.87
CA VAL A 180 -14.75 -3.70 10.95
C VAL A 180 -15.17 -2.87 9.74
N ARG A 181 -15.69 -1.68 10.01
CA ARG A 181 -16.00 -0.69 8.96
C ARG A 181 -14.78 0.21 8.79
N MET A 182 -14.17 0.15 7.61
CA MET A 182 -13.15 1.10 7.17
C MET A 182 -13.79 2.15 6.27
N GLU A 183 -13.44 3.42 6.50
CA GLU A 183 -13.95 4.57 5.76
C GLU A 183 -12.88 5.14 4.83
N LEU A 184 -13.30 5.62 3.66
CA LEU A 184 -12.41 6.39 2.79
C LEU A 184 -12.28 7.80 3.34
N LEU A 185 -11.05 8.24 3.60
CA LEU A 185 -10.84 9.47 4.37
C LEU A 185 -11.15 10.75 3.56
N TYR A 186 -10.88 10.71 2.26
CA TYR A 186 -10.77 11.91 1.44
C TYR A 186 -11.54 11.89 0.13
N GLU A 187 -12.05 10.72 -0.24
CA GLU A 187 -12.63 10.41 -1.54
C GLU A 187 -13.93 9.64 -1.33
N GLY A 188 -14.83 9.70 -2.31
CA GLY A 188 -16.04 8.87 -2.33
C GLY A 188 -15.73 7.43 -2.76
N GLU A 189 -16.63 6.50 -2.42
CA GLU A 189 -16.50 5.10 -2.85
C GLU A 189 -16.43 4.97 -4.38
N ASP A 190 -17.24 5.74 -5.13
CA ASP A 190 -17.24 5.73 -6.59
C ASP A 190 -15.88 6.15 -7.18
N GLU A 191 -15.29 7.24 -6.68
CA GLU A 191 -13.98 7.76 -7.15
C GLU A 191 -12.84 6.75 -6.89
N MET A 192 -12.89 6.07 -5.75
CA MET A 192 -11.94 5.00 -5.42
C MET A 192 -12.09 3.81 -6.37
N HIS A 193 -13.32 3.34 -6.62
CA HIS A 193 -13.57 2.22 -7.53
C HIS A 193 -13.14 2.54 -8.96
N GLU A 194 -13.47 3.73 -9.46
CA GLU A 194 -13.02 4.18 -10.80
C GLU A 194 -11.50 4.22 -10.90
N THR A 195 -10.81 4.68 -9.85
CA THR A 195 -9.34 4.72 -9.86
C THR A 195 -8.73 3.33 -9.76
N ALA A 196 -9.24 2.48 -8.87
CA ALA A 196 -8.84 1.08 -8.76
C ALA A 196 -9.01 0.37 -10.10
N HIS A 197 -10.15 0.56 -10.78
CA HIS A 197 -10.43 -0.02 -12.09
C HIS A 197 -9.42 0.45 -13.14
N ARG A 198 -9.15 1.76 -13.23
CA ARG A 198 -8.15 2.31 -14.16
C ARG A 198 -6.75 1.74 -13.90
N LYS A 199 -6.38 1.58 -12.62
CA LYS A 199 -5.08 1.04 -12.22
C LYS A 199 -4.95 -0.43 -12.61
N VAL A 200 -5.89 -1.28 -12.20
CA VAL A 200 -5.90 -2.72 -12.53
C VAL A 200 -5.98 -2.93 -14.04
N SER A 201 -6.77 -2.13 -14.76
CA SER A 201 -6.83 -2.16 -16.22
C SER A 201 -5.50 -1.78 -16.90
N THR A 202 -4.73 -0.88 -16.28
CA THR A 202 -3.39 -0.53 -16.77
C THR A 202 -2.41 -1.69 -16.53
N LEU A 203 -2.44 -2.30 -15.35
CA LEU A 203 -1.64 -3.48 -15.04
C LEU A 203 -1.97 -4.66 -15.97
N LEU A 204 -3.25 -4.85 -16.31
CA LEU A 204 -3.71 -5.86 -17.27
C LEU A 204 -3.15 -5.60 -18.68
N ARG A 205 -3.17 -4.34 -19.13
CA ARG A 205 -2.59 -3.94 -20.43
C ARG A 205 -1.08 -4.17 -20.45
N GLU A 206 -0.38 -3.84 -19.36
CA GLU A 206 1.05 -4.10 -19.21
C GLU A 206 1.34 -5.59 -19.26
N ALA A 207 0.62 -6.41 -18.50
CA ALA A 207 0.76 -7.86 -18.50
C ALA A 207 0.51 -8.47 -19.89
N THR A 208 -0.53 -8.00 -20.59
CA THR A 208 -0.87 -8.47 -21.94
C THR A 208 0.19 -8.07 -22.97
N ARG A 209 0.70 -6.83 -22.90
CA ARG A 209 1.78 -6.37 -23.78
C ARG A 209 3.07 -7.14 -23.52
N SER A 210 3.38 -7.38 -22.25
CA SER A 210 4.50 -8.21 -21.83
C SER A 210 4.39 -9.61 -22.46
N ARG A 211 3.22 -10.27 -22.41
CA ARG A 211 2.99 -11.56 -23.10
C ARG A 211 3.29 -11.49 -24.59
N LEU A 212 2.79 -10.48 -25.30
CA LEU A 212 2.98 -10.35 -26.75
C LEU A 212 4.45 -10.15 -27.16
N LEU A 213 5.28 -9.66 -26.25
CA LEU A 213 6.71 -9.44 -26.47
C LEU A 213 7.57 -10.61 -25.96
N ALA A 214 6.99 -11.54 -25.22
CA ALA A 214 7.68 -12.71 -24.74
C ALA A 214 7.72 -13.77 -25.85
N ASP A 215 8.89 -13.90 -26.47
CA ASP A 215 9.22 -15.00 -27.37
C ASP A 215 9.28 -16.29 -26.53
N THR A 216 8.12 -16.90 -26.31
CA THR A 216 7.96 -18.05 -25.40
C THR A 216 7.47 -19.25 -26.20
N ASP A 217 8.42 -20.13 -26.57
CA ASP A 217 8.16 -21.45 -27.17
C ASP A 217 7.76 -22.52 -26.12
N ASP A 218 7.46 -22.12 -24.88
CA ASP A 218 7.15 -23.02 -23.77
C ASP A 218 5.67 -22.91 -23.36
N ASP A 219 4.87 -23.90 -23.76
CA ASP A 219 3.43 -24.06 -23.44
C ASP A 219 3.16 -23.93 -21.92
N ASP A 220 4.14 -24.30 -21.11
CA ASP A 220 4.04 -24.31 -19.65
C ASP A 220 4.15 -22.88 -19.08
N ASP A 221 4.76 -21.94 -19.78
CA ASP A 221 4.79 -20.52 -19.43
C ASP A 221 3.56 -19.78 -19.96
N GLU A 222 2.99 -20.18 -21.11
CA GLU A 222 1.76 -19.58 -21.64
C GLU A 222 0.58 -19.78 -20.67
N SER A 223 0.38 -21.01 -20.17
CA SER A 223 -0.70 -21.31 -19.21
C SER A 223 -0.62 -20.46 -17.94
N LYS A 224 0.58 -20.16 -17.46
CA LYS A 224 0.83 -19.37 -16.25
C LYS A 224 0.59 -17.88 -16.50
N ILE A 225 0.95 -17.37 -17.67
CA ILE A 225 0.64 -15.98 -18.08
C ILE A 225 -0.88 -15.80 -18.20
N LEU A 226 -1.58 -16.77 -18.80
CA LEU A 226 -3.04 -16.75 -18.93
C LEU A 226 -3.73 -16.72 -17.56
N SER A 227 -3.24 -17.49 -16.58
CA SER A 227 -3.77 -17.45 -15.22
C SER A 227 -3.63 -16.07 -14.56
N ILE A 228 -2.54 -15.34 -14.85
CA ILE A 228 -2.32 -14.00 -14.30
C ILE A 228 -3.30 -13.00 -14.94
N ILE A 229 -3.44 -13.06 -16.27
CA ILE A 229 -4.42 -12.24 -17.00
C ILE A 229 -5.85 -12.51 -16.50
N ASP A 230 -6.22 -13.78 -16.30
CA ASP A 230 -7.53 -14.15 -15.76
C ASP A 230 -7.75 -13.61 -14.34
N SER A 231 -6.72 -13.64 -13.48
CA SER A 231 -6.78 -13.05 -12.14
C SER A 231 -7.01 -11.53 -12.18
N LEU A 232 -6.30 -10.81 -13.06
CA LEU A 232 -6.49 -9.38 -13.24
C LEU A 232 -7.87 -9.05 -13.81
N LEU A 233 -8.35 -9.83 -14.78
CA LEU A 233 -9.71 -9.71 -15.34
C LEU A 233 -10.78 -9.94 -14.27
N LYS A 234 -10.59 -10.91 -13.38
CA LYS A 234 -11.48 -11.12 -12.23
C LYS A 234 -11.49 -9.90 -11.31
N GLY A 235 -10.34 -9.25 -11.09
CA GLY A 235 -10.27 -8.02 -10.32
C GLY A 235 -11.01 -6.85 -10.96
N VAL A 236 -10.85 -6.66 -12.27
CA VAL A 236 -11.64 -5.67 -13.02
C VAL A 236 -13.14 -5.92 -12.85
N ARG A 237 -13.59 -7.16 -13.06
CA ARG A 237 -15.02 -7.53 -12.93
C ARG A 237 -15.55 -7.38 -11.51
N ALA A 238 -14.75 -7.70 -10.50
CA ALA A 238 -15.13 -7.53 -9.10
C ALA A 238 -15.42 -6.05 -8.79
N LEU A 239 -14.55 -5.15 -9.28
CA LEU A 239 -14.72 -3.70 -9.13
C LEU A 239 -15.90 -3.13 -9.92
N GLU A 240 -16.33 -3.78 -11.01
CA GLU A 240 -17.53 -3.38 -11.78
C GLU A 240 -18.85 -3.83 -11.13
N SER A 241 -18.79 -4.76 -10.17
CA SER A 241 -19.97 -5.37 -9.52
C SER A 241 -20.21 -4.95 -8.07
N ALA A 242 -19.26 -4.20 -7.50
CA ALA A 242 -19.31 -3.64 -6.14
C ALA A 242 -20.06 -2.31 -6.14
#